data_AF-A0A3L7YIF7-F1
#
_entry.id   AF-A0A3L7YIF7-F1
#
_cell.length_a   1.000
_cell.length_b   1.000
_cell.length_c   1.000
_cell.angle_alpha   90.00
_cell.angle_beta   90.00
_cell.angle_gamma   90.00
#
_symmetry.space_group_name_H-M   'P 1'
#
loop_
_entity.id
_entity.type
_entity.pdbx_description
1 polymer ?
#
loop_
_entity_poly.entity_id
_entity_poly.type
_entity_poly.pdbx_seq_one_letter_code
_entity_poly.pdbx_strand_id
1 'polypeptide(L)'
;MSSVSNHGVASASHADTDLPYPDDDVHGNVMRARVNLRKAVALFAEAKALLLRGGDHTEAIAAMGRASDAIGSSSYFLSVAMSKQGVGSGPNLRNLTP
;
A
#
# COMPACT_ATOMS: atom_id res chain seq x y z
N MET A 1 -56.43 -13.89 29.75
CA MET A 1 -56.54 -13.09 28.50
C MET A 1 -55.13 -12.57 28.21
N SER A 2 -54.26 -13.40 27.64
CA SER A 2 -54.05 -13.56 26.19
C SER A 2 -53.57 -12.27 25.52
N SER A 3 -52.26 -12.15 25.30
CA SER A 3 -51.72 -11.98 23.95
C SER A 3 -50.21 -12.18 23.97
N VAL A 4 -49.77 -13.27 23.38
CA VAL A 4 -48.39 -13.49 22.94
C VAL A 4 -48.31 -12.89 21.54
N SER A 5 -47.46 -11.90 21.33
CA SER A 5 -47.05 -11.48 19.98
C SER A 5 -45.54 -11.56 19.86
N ASN A 6 -45.15 -12.59 19.12
CA ASN A 6 -43.81 -12.96 18.72
C ASN A 6 -43.45 -12.15 17.47
N HIS A 7 -42.48 -11.25 17.54
CA HIS A 7 -41.68 -10.77 16.40
C HIS A 7 -40.24 -10.79 16.94
N GLY A 8 -39.39 -11.77 16.61
CA GLY A 8 -39.14 -12.25 15.28
C GLY A 8 -38.09 -11.37 14.59
N VAL A 9 -36.92 -11.20 15.23
CA VAL A 9 -35.63 -11.07 14.54
C VAL A 9 -34.55 -11.51 15.52
N ALA A 10 -33.99 -12.68 15.27
CA ALA A 10 -32.66 -13.03 15.74
C ALA A 10 -31.69 -12.12 14.98
N SER A 11 -31.34 -10.97 15.56
CA SER A 11 -30.16 -10.24 15.11
C SER A 11 -28.95 -10.96 15.66
N ALA A 12 -28.50 -11.91 14.83
CA ALA A 12 -27.25 -12.60 14.96
C ALA A 12 -26.12 -11.61 15.28
N SER A 13 -25.33 -11.99 16.28
CA SER A 13 -23.95 -11.57 16.52
C SER A 13 -23.63 -10.07 16.38
N HIS A 14 -23.30 -9.46 17.52
CA HIS A 14 -22.15 -8.56 17.59
C HIS A 14 -20.93 -9.27 16.98
N ALA A 15 -20.80 -9.25 15.66
CA ALA A 15 -19.50 -9.32 15.00
C ALA A 15 -19.06 -7.86 14.94
N ASP A 16 -18.25 -7.37 15.87
CA ASP A 16 -16.80 -7.63 15.86
C ASP A 16 -16.15 -7.28 14.50
N THR A 17 -16.70 -6.26 13.83
CA THR A 17 -16.05 -5.59 12.69
C THR A 17 -15.79 -4.12 13.00
N ASP A 18 -15.24 -3.85 14.18
CA ASP A 18 -14.28 -2.77 14.36
C ASP A 18 -12.88 -3.33 14.11
N LEU A 19 -12.69 -4.01 12.96
CA LEU A 19 -11.36 -4.26 12.45
C LEU A 19 -10.85 -2.89 11.99
N PRO A 20 -9.85 -2.28 12.66
CA PRO A 20 -9.18 -1.16 12.04
C PRO A 20 -8.56 -1.76 10.79
N TYR A 21 -9.02 -1.39 9.60
CA TYR A 21 -8.13 -1.45 8.45
C TYR A 21 -7.02 -0.47 8.80
N PRO A 22 -5.85 -0.91 9.28
CA PRO A 22 -4.81 0.03 9.56
C PRO A 22 -4.19 0.22 8.17
N ASP A 23 -4.79 1.11 7.39
CA ASP A 23 -4.25 1.58 6.10
C ASP A 23 -2.87 2.26 6.25
N ASP A 24 -2.31 2.20 7.44
CA ASP A 24 -1.13 2.83 7.90
C ASP A 24 -0.17 1.83 8.58
N ASP A 25 -0.52 0.55 8.71
CA ASP A 25 0.42 -0.43 9.25
C ASP A 25 1.58 -0.71 8.27
N VAL A 26 2.63 -1.31 8.81
CA VAL A 26 3.82 -1.66 8.04
C VAL A 26 3.45 -2.58 6.87
N HIS A 27 2.57 -3.54 7.10
CA HIS A 27 2.17 -4.52 6.10
C HIS A 27 1.44 -3.88 4.92
N GLY A 28 0.43 -3.04 5.19
CA GLY A 28 -0.31 -2.31 4.18
C GLY A 28 0.57 -1.39 3.35
N ASN A 29 1.50 -0.67 4.00
CA ASN A 29 2.44 0.18 3.30
C ASN A 29 3.43 -0.61 2.41
N VAL A 30 3.94 -1.75 2.87
CA VAL A 30 4.77 -2.64 2.04
C VAL A 30 3.99 -3.18 0.84
N MET A 31 2.72 -3.56 1.03
CA MET A 31 1.88 -4.05 -0.06
C MET A 31 1.60 -2.96 -1.11
N ARG A 32 1.32 -1.72 -0.68
CA ARG A 32 1.17 -0.58 -1.61
C ARG A 32 2.46 -0.29 -2.37
N ALA A 33 3.60 -0.28 -1.69
CA ALA A 33 4.89 -0.11 -2.33
C ALA A 33 5.11 -1.16 -3.42
N ARG A 34 4.83 -2.44 -3.12
CA ARG A 34 4.93 -3.54 -4.08
C ARG A 34 3.99 -3.37 -5.28
N VAL A 35 2.75 -2.94 -5.06
CA VAL A 35 1.78 -2.70 -6.15
C VAL A 35 2.26 -1.56 -7.05
N ASN A 36 2.72 -0.46 -6.47
CA ASN A 36 3.26 0.67 -7.22
C ASN A 36 4.52 0.31 -8.00
N LEU A 37 5.40 -0.51 -7.45
CA LEU A 37 6.58 -1.01 -8.16
C LEU A 37 6.19 -1.88 -9.36
N ARG A 38 5.20 -2.76 -9.20
CA ARG A 38 4.68 -3.57 -10.33
C ARG A 38 4.06 -2.69 -11.42
N LYS A 39 3.33 -1.65 -11.03
CA LYS A 39 2.78 -0.65 -11.96
C LYS A 39 3.89 0.05 -12.73
N ALA A 40 4.96 0.48 -12.07
CA ALA A 40 6.12 1.09 -12.72
C ALA A 40 6.76 0.15 -13.74
N VAL A 41 6.94 -1.13 -13.41
CA VAL A 41 7.48 -2.14 -14.34
C VAL A 41 6.60 -2.29 -15.58
N ALA A 42 5.27 -2.35 -15.41
CA ALA A 42 4.34 -2.43 -16.54
C ALA A 42 4.42 -1.20 -17.46
N LEU A 43 4.52 0.00 -16.87
CA LEU A 43 4.64 1.25 -17.62
C LEU A 43 5.98 1.36 -18.36
N PHE A 44 7.08 0.86 -17.81
CA PHE A 44 8.34 0.76 -18.55
C PHE A 44 8.26 -0.25 -19.70
N ALA A 45 7.56 -1.37 -19.50
CA ALA A 45 7.33 -2.33 -20.57
C ALA A 45 6.50 -1.71 -21.71
N GLU A 46 5.49 -0.92 -21.39
CA GLU A 46 4.69 -0.13 -22.36
C GLU A 46 5.57 0.87 -23.11
N ALA A 47 6.33 1.70 -22.40
CA ALA A 47 7.25 2.68 -23.01
C ALA A 47 8.26 2.00 -23.95
N LYS A 48 8.86 0.89 -23.51
CA LYS A 48 9.78 0.09 -24.33
C LYS A 48 9.09 -0.46 -25.58
N ALA A 49 7.86 -0.97 -25.45
CA ALA A 49 7.11 -1.51 -26.57
C ALA A 49 6.71 -0.44 -27.59
N LEU A 50 6.46 0.80 -27.14
CA LEU A 50 6.23 1.95 -28.03
C LEU A 50 7.51 2.27 -28.81
N LEU A 51 8.66 2.38 -28.13
CA LEU A 51 9.95 2.65 -28.78
C LEU A 51 10.35 1.58 -29.80
N LEU A 52 10.20 0.29 -29.46
CA LEU A 52 10.58 -0.81 -30.34
C LEU A 52 9.68 -0.94 -31.58
N ARG A 53 8.41 -0.54 -31.48
CA ARG A 53 7.45 -0.59 -32.61
C ARG A 53 7.51 0.67 -33.48
N GLY A 54 8.31 1.67 -33.10
CA GLY A 54 8.30 2.99 -33.75
C GLY A 54 7.02 3.78 -33.49
N GLY A 55 6.41 3.59 -32.30
CA GLY A 55 5.23 4.34 -31.86
C GLY A 55 5.54 5.79 -31.48
N ASP A 56 4.53 6.52 -31.03
CA ASP A 56 4.65 7.93 -30.69
C ASP A 56 5.64 8.14 -29.53
N HIS A 57 6.64 8.99 -29.78
CA HIS A 57 7.65 9.37 -28.80
C HIS A 57 7.03 10.05 -27.57
N THR A 58 6.00 10.86 -27.77
CA THR A 58 5.27 11.58 -26.71
C THR A 58 4.61 10.60 -25.76
N GLU A 59 3.98 9.56 -26.29
CA GLU A 59 3.35 8.50 -25.48
C GLU A 59 4.40 7.70 -24.70
N ALA A 60 5.54 7.39 -25.32
CA ALA A 60 6.64 6.70 -24.64
C ALA A 60 7.19 7.52 -23.46
N ILE A 61 7.37 8.84 -23.64
CA ILE A 61 7.78 9.73 -22.55
C ILE A 61 6.70 9.83 -21.47
N ALA A 62 5.43 9.95 -21.83
CA ALA A 62 4.33 9.97 -20.88
C ALA A 62 4.24 8.68 -20.04
N ALA A 63 4.46 7.51 -20.67
CA ALA A 63 4.54 6.23 -19.96
C ALA A 63 5.72 6.20 -18.97
N MET A 64 6.90 6.71 -19.35
CA MET A 64 8.04 6.84 -18.43
C MET A 64 7.80 7.81 -17.28
N GLY A 65 7.11 8.94 -17.52
CA GLY A 65 6.70 9.87 -16.46
C GLY A 65 5.82 9.18 -15.42
N ARG A 66 4.75 8.50 -15.88
CA ARG A 66 3.86 7.72 -14.98
C ARG A 66 4.61 6.63 -14.22
N ALA A 67 5.60 5.99 -14.84
CA ALA A 67 6.43 4.98 -14.18
C ALA A 67 7.27 5.60 -13.05
N SER A 68 7.81 6.79 -13.28
CA SER A 68 8.60 7.55 -12.31
C SER A 68 7.75 7.97 -11.10
N ASP A 69 6.52 8.44 -11.32
CA ASP A 69 5.58 8.77 -10.25
C ASP A 69 5.24 7.54 -9.40
N ALA A 70 5.04 6.38 -10.05
CA ALA A 70 4.78 5.13 -9.36
C ALA A 70 5.98 4.68 -8.50
N ILE A 71 7.22 4.88 -8.97
CA ILE A 71 8.44 4.66 -8.17
C ILE A 71 8.46 5.61 -6.95
N GLY A 72 8.18 6.89 -7.17
CA GLY A 72 8.12 7.89 -6.09
C GLY A 72 7.12 7.49 -5.00
N SER A 73 5.91 7.09 -5.40
CA SER A 73 4.89 6.60 -4.48
C SER A 73 5.31 5.31 -3.76
N SER A 74 5.97 4.37 -4.46
CA SER A 74 6.52 3.16 -3.83
C SER A 74 7.56 3.49 -2.77
N SER A 75 8.48 4.40 -3.07
CA SER A 75 9.53 4.84 -2.14
C SER A 75 8.92 5.49 -0.89
N TYR A 76 7.91 6.34 -1.08
CA TYR A 76 7.16 6.96 0.02
C TYR A 76 6.57 5.92 0.98
N PHE A 77 5.79 4.97 0.46
CA PHE A 77 5.16 3.96 1.32
C PHE A 77 6.19 3.06 2.01
N LEU A 78 7.28 2.72 1.34
CA LEU A 78 8.36 1.96 1.97
C LEU A 78 9.02 2.75 3.11
N SER A 79 9.28 4.04 2.91
CA SER A 79 9.83 4.94 3.93
C SER A 79 8.91 5.03 5.16
N VAL A 80 7.59 5.14 4.95
CA VAL A 80 6.60 5.13 6.05
C VAL A 80 6.63 3.79 6.79
N ALA A 81 6.69 2.66 6.08
CA ALA A 81 6.74 1.33 6.68
C ALA A 81 8.01 1.15 7.54
N MET A 82 9.17 1.60 7.05
CA MET A 82 10.44 1.54 7.76
C MET A 82 10.45 2.44 9.01
N SER A 83 9.86 3.64 8.91
CA SER A 83 9.71 4.55 10.05
C SER A 83 8.86 3.95 11.16
N LYS A 84 7.80 3.21 10.80
CA LYS A 84 6.89 2.54 11.75
C LYS A 84 7.45 1.25 12.34
N GLN A 85 8.37 0.56 11.66
CA GLN A 85 9.07 -0.61 12.20
C GLN A 85 10.08 -0.28 13.31
N GLY A 86 10.29 1.00 13.64
CA GLY A 86 11.17 1.36 14.74
C GLY A 86 12.63 0.99 14.46
N VAL A 87 13.08 1.08 13.20
CA VAL A 87 14.52 1.09 12.91
C VAL A 87 15.10 2.44 13.30
N GLY A 88 14.98 2.78 14.58
CA GLY A 88 15.88 3.68 15.28
C GLY A 88 17.21 2.96 15.45
N SER A 89 17.96 2.77 14.38
CA SER A 89 19.35 2.34 14.44
C SER A 89 20.26 3.56 14.41
N GLY A 90 20.12 4.41 15.42
CA GLY A 90 21.29 5.04 16.01
C GLY A 90 21.86 4.05 17.02
N PRO A 91 23.18 3.78 17.06
CA PRO A 91 23.74 2.93 18.09
C PRO A 91 23.32 3.47 19.47
N ASN A 92 22.70 2.61 20.28
CA ASN A 92 22.28 2.96 21.62
C ASN A 92 23.55 3.06 22.50
N LEU A 93 24.18 4.24 22.50
CA LEU A 93 25.40 4.56 23.27
C LEU A 93 25.19 4.46 24.78
N ARG A 94 23.98 4.15 25.25
CA ARG A 94 23.64 4.04 26.68
C ARG A 94 24.12 2.74 27.32
N ASN A 95 24.70 1.82 26.55
CA ASN A 95 25.26 0.57 27.07
C ASN A 95 26.80 0.48 26.93
N LEU A 96 27.45 1.63 26.71
CA LEU A 96 28.91 1.75 26.61
C LEU A 96 29.45 2.67 27.72
N THR A 97 29.29 2.24 28.97
CA THR A 97 30.18 2.68 30.04
C THR A 97 30.50 1.48 30.95
N PRO A 98 31.78 1.26 31.27
CA PRO A 98 32.28 0.08 32.00
C PRO A 98 31.82 0.00 33.45
#